data_AF-A0A3C0BD84-F1
#
_entry.id   AF-A0A3C0BD84-F1
#
_cell.length_a   1.000
_cell.length_b   1.000
_cell.length_c   1.000
_cell.angle_alpha   90.00
_cell.angle_beta   90.00
_cell.angle_gamma   90.00
#
_symmetry.space_group_name_H-M   'P 1'
#
loop_
_entity.id
_entity.type
_entity.pdbx_description
1 polymer ?
#
loop_
_entity_poly.entity_id
_entity_poly.type
_entity_poly.pdbx_seq_one_letter_code
_entity_poly.pdbx_strand_id
1 'polypeptide(L)'
;MKKLLIAIITLLFIATSSEIIAQNDPVILTVAGENITKSEFLNVYQKNNINGEALDQKSLKEYMDLYINFRLKVKEAEDLGLDTLKAFKDELAGYRKQLAQPYLIDDKMNEALLKEAYNRKKSDIRASHILIKVDRNASPQDTLAAYKKAMSLRKRALKGEDFGLLAAEYSDDLSARDRDAEG
;
A
#
# COMPACT_ATOMS: atom_id res chain seq x y z
N MET A 1 -37.29 -19.92 -40.62
CA MET A 1 -37.09 -18.48 -40.90
C MET A 1 -37.90 -17.57 -39.98
N LYS A 2 -39.22 -17.74 -39.83
CA LYS A 2 -40.06 -16.92 -38.92
C LYS A 2 -39.62 -16.95 -37.43
N LYS A 3 -39.20 -18.12 -36.91
CA LYS A 3 -38.70 -18.25 -35.53
C LYS A 3 -37.32 -17.60 -35.31
N LEU A 4 -36.49 -17.52 -36.36
CA LEU A 4 -35.19 -16.87 -36.32
C LEU A 4 -35.34 -15.33 -36.37
N LEU A 5 -36.30 -14.84 -37.16
CA LEU A 5 -36.65 -13.42 -37.21
C LEU A 5 -37.24 -12.91 -35.89
N ILE A 6 -38.09 -13.70 -35.23
CA ILE A 6 -38.66 -13.34 -33.92
C ILE A 6 -37.56 -13.29 -32.84
N ALA A 7 -36.60 -14.22 -32.87
CA ALA A 7 -35.47 -14.24 -31.94
C ALA A 7 -34.51 -13.06 -32.13
N ILE A 8 -34.32 -12.58 -33.38
CA ILE A 8 -33.50 -11.40 -33.67
C ILE A 8 -34.22 -10.11 -33.25
N ILE A 9 -35.55 -10.04 -33.40
CA ILE A 9 -36.35 -8.87 -32.97
C ILE A 9 -36.43 -8.78 -31.44
N THR A 10 -36.52 -9.90 -30.72
CA THR A 10 -36.45 -9.87 -29.24
C THR A 10 -35.05 -9.58 -28.71
N LEU A 11 -33.98 -10.00 -29.40
CA LEU A 11 -32.61 -9.65 -29.01
C LEU A 11 -32.30 -8.17 -29.26
N LEU A 12 -32.91 -7.56 -30.29
CA LEU A 12 -32.76 -6.13 -30.59
C LEU A 12 -33.53 -5.23 -29.61
N PHE A 13 -34.62 -5.73 -29.01
CA PHE A 13 -35.42 -4.98 -28.01
C PHE A 13 -34.78 -4.95 -26.61
N ILE A 14 -33.91 -5.91 -26.29
CA ILE A 14 -33.16 -5.95 -25.02
C ILE A 14 -31.90 -5.06 -25.08
N ALA A 15 -31.42 -4.74 -26.29
CA ALA A 15 -30.24 -3.90 -26.48
C ALA A 15 -30.51 -2.38 -26.40
N THR A 16 -31.78 -1.93 -26.34
CA THR A 16 -32.13 -0.50 -26.38
C THR A 16 -32.64 0.08 -25.06
N SER A 17 -32.70 -0.70 -23.97
CA SER A 17 -33.08 -0.19 -22.63
C SER A 17 -31.89 -0.03 -21.70
N SER A 18 -30.75 0.45 -22.23
CA SER A 18 -29.76 1.14 -21.40
C SER A 18 -30.23 2.58 -21.21
N GLU A 19 -31.30 2.76 -20.44
CA GLU A 19 -31.52 4.07 -19.83
C GLU A 19 -30.36 4.28 -18.85
N ILE A 20 -29.40 5.09 -19.29
CA ILE A 20 -28.44 5.73 -18.43
C ILE A 20 -29.29 6.47 -17.39
N ILE A 21 -29.40 5.90 -16.19
CA ILE A 21 -29.93 6.62 -15.03
C ILE A 21 -28.95 7.77 -14.81
N ALA A 22 -29.25 8.91 -15.44
CA ALA A 22 -28.66 10.17 -15.04
C ALA A 22 -29.08 10.35 -13.58
N GLN A 23 -28.11 10.28 -12.66
CA GLN A 23 -28.33 10.75 -11.30
C GLN A 23 -28.75 12.21 -11.43
N ASN A 24 -30.04 12.47 -11.24
CA ASN A 24 -30.59 13.82 -11.27
C ASN A 24 -30.08 14.54 -10.01
N ASP A 25 -28.92 15.18 -10.13
CA ASP A 25 -28.27 15.94 -9.07
C ASP A 25 -28.37 17.44 -9.39
N PRO A 26 -29.48 18.09 -8.99
CA PRO A 26 -29.74 19.47 -9.38
C PRO A 26 -28.75 20.42 -8.73
N VAL A 27 -28.37 21.46 -9.47
CA VAL A 27 -27.69 22.63 -8.91
C VAL A 27 -28.68 23.38 -8.02
N ILE A 28 -28.34 23.54 -6.76
CA ILE A 28 -29.19 24.23 -5.77
C ILE A 28 -28.67 25.63 -5.43
N LEU A 29 -27.43 25.93 -5.86
CA LEU A 29 -26.66 27.08 -5.42
C LEU A 29 -25.56 27.38 -6.44
N THR A 30 -25.30 28.67 -6.70
CA THR A 30 -24.09 29.13 -7.37
C THR A 30 -23.36 30.11 -6.45
N VAL A 31 -22.09 29.84 -6.12
CA VAL A 31 -21.24 30.73 -5.31
C VAL A 31 -19.98 31.02 -6.07
N ALA A 32 -19.64 32.31 -6.24
CA ALA A 32 -18.42 32.74 -6.92
C ALA A 32 -18.22 32.13 -8.34
N GLY A 33 -19.31 31.86 -9.06
CA GLY A 33 -19.28 31.25 -10.39
C GLY A 33 -19.20 29.72 -10.39
N GLU A 34 -19.13 29.08 -9.23
CA GLU A 34 -19.16 27.62 -9.10
C GLU A 34 -20.58 27.12 -8.80
N ASN A 35 -21.03 26.14 -9.57
CA ASN A 35 -22.31 25.48 -9.36
C ASN A 35 -22.18 24.37 -8.32
N ILE A 36 -23.03 24.42 -7.31
CA ILE A 36 -23.03 23.51 -6.17
C ILE A 36 -24.29 22.67 -6.24
N THR A 37 -24.10 21.35 -6.32
CA THR A 37 -25.19 20.40 -6.47
C THR A 37 -25.80 20.02 -5.12
N LYS A 38 -27.01 19.48 -5.17
CA LYS A 38 -27.70 18.95 -3.98
C LYS A 38 -26.83 17.91 -3.27
N SER A 39 -26.23 16.98 -4.01
CA SER A 39 -25.44 15.90 -3.41
C SER A 39 -24.16 16.42 -2.73
N GLU A 40 -23.45 17.38 -3.33
CA GLU A 40 -22.27 18.00 -2.74
C GLU A 40 -22.63 18.68 -1.42
N PHE A 41 -23.64 19.54 -1.43
CA PHE A 41 -24.06 20.27 -0.24
C PHE A 41 -24.50 19.33 0.89
N LEU A 42 -25.34 18.32 0.58
CA LEU A 42 -25.83 17.37 1.58
C LEU A 42 -24.70 16.50 2.14
N ASN A 43 -23.74 16.07 1.30
CA ASN A 43 -22.58 15.31 1.76
C ASN A 43 -21.75 16.11 2.77
N VAL A 44 -21.53 17.40 2.50
CA VAL A 44 -20.76 18.29 3.38
C VAL A 44 -21.57 18.61 4.66
N TYR A 45 -22.87 18.86 4.54
CA TYR A 45 -23.78 19.03 5.69
C TYR A 45 -23.75 17.84 6.63
N GLN A 46 -23.93 16.62 6.11
CA GLN A 46 -23.98 15.40 6.93
C GLN A 46 -22.64 15.11 7.61
N LYS A 47 -21.51 15.34 6.92
CA LYS A 47 -20.18 15.17 7.50
C LYS A 47 -19.89 16.14 8.64
N ASN A 48 -20.46 17.34 8.62
CA ASN A 48 -20.27 18.34 9.68
C ASN A 48 -21.29 18.21 10.82
N ASN A 49 -22.45 17.60 10.56
CA ASN A 49 -23.53 17.40 11.55
C ASN A 49 -23.62 15.95 12.04
N ILE A 50 -22.49 15.44 12.55
CA ILE A 50 -22.32 14.04 12.99
C ILE A 50 -23.20 13.69 14.22
N ASN A 51 -23.66 14.69 14.96
CA ASN A 51 -24.39 14.51 16.23
C ASN A 51 -25.92 14.42 16.11
N GLY A 52 -26.45 14.18 14.90
CA GLY A 52 -27.84 13.74 14.72
C GLY A 52 -28.91 14.81 14.99
N GLU A 53 -28.60 16.09 14.80
CA GLU A 53 -29.64 17.12 14.71
C GLU A 53 -30.64 16.73 13.62
N ALA A 54 -31.93 16.81 13.94
CA ALA A 54 -32.97 16.49 12.99
C ALA A 54 -32.81 17.38 11.75
N LEU A 55 -32.87 16.76 10.56
CA LEU A 55 -32.93 17.48 9.30
C LEU A 55 -34.21 18.31 9.26
N ASP A 56 -34.12 19.55 9.73
CA ASP A 56 -35.20 20.52 9.66
C ASP A 56 -34.83 21.67 8.72
N GLN A 57 -35.84 22.42 8.29
CA GLN A 57 -35.62 23.50 7.31
C GLN A 57 -34.75 24.63 7.88
N LYS A 58 -34.75 24.82 9.20
CA LYS A 58 -34.01 25.90 9.86
C LYS A 58 -32.52 25.60 9.87
N SER A 59 -32.11 24.43 10.34
CA SER A 59 -30.74 23.94 10.35
C SER A 59 -30.12 23.91 8.95
N LEU A 60 -30.89 23.46 7.94
CA LEU A 60 -30.45 23.50 6.54
C LEU A 60 -30.18 24.92 6.05
N LYS A 61 -31.03 25.87 6.39
CA LYS A 61 -30.87 27.27 5.99
C LYS A 61 -29.68 27.93 6.70
N GLU A 62 -29.53 27.71 8.01
CA GLU A 62 -28.41 28.25 8.79
C GLU A 62 -27.08 27.69 8.28
N TYR A 63 -27.01 26.38 7.99
CA TYR A 63 -25.83 25.78 7.39
C TYR A 63 -25.57 26.27 5.96
N MET A 64 -26.62 26.51 5.16
CA MET A 64 -26.48 27.10 3.82
C MET A 64 -25.77 28.46 3.88
N ASP A 65 -26.18 29.33 4.79
CA ASP A 65 -25.56 30.65 4.96
C ASP A 65 -24.08 30.53 5.39
N LEU A 66 -23.77 29.61 6.32
CA LEU A 66 -22.38 29.31 6.72
C LEU A 66 -21.54 28.80 5.56
N TYR A 67 -22.10 27.89 4.76
CA TYR A 67 -21.44 27.27 3.62
C TYR A 67 -21.16 28.29 2.51
N ILE A 68 -22.11 29.17 2.18
CA ILE A 68 -21.91 30.27 1.23
C ILE A 68 -20.79 31.18 1.71
N ASN A 69 -20.84 31.63 2.97
CA ASN A 69 -19.81 32.49 3.55
C ASN A 69 -18.43 31.83 3.55
N PHE A 70 -18.35 30.53 3.84
CA PHE A 70 -17.12 29.76 3.77
C PHE A 70 -16.56 29.74 2.34
N ARG A 71 -17.37 29.40 1.34
CA ARG A 71 -16.92 29.34 -0.07
C ARG A 71 -16.46 30.69 -0.59
N LEU A 72 -17.16 31.79 -0.24
CA LEU A 72 -16.72 33.14 -0.60
C LEU A 72 -15.36 33.50 0.01
N LYS A 73 -15.12 33.14 1.28
CA LYS A 73 -13.82 33.36 1.95
C LYS A 73 -12.68 32.57 1.30
N VAL A 74 -12.95 31.32 0.92
CA VAL A 74 -11.97 30.48 0.21
C VAL A 74 -11.65 31.11 -1.15
N LYS A 75 -12.66 31.51 -1.91
CA LYS A 75 -12.46 32.14 -3.21
C LYS A 75 -11.61 33.40 -3.12
N GLU A 76 -11.89 34.28 -2.16
CA GLU A 76 -11.10 35.50 -1.94
C GLU A 76 -9.65 35.15 -1.57
N ALA A 77 -9.43 34.15 -0.72
CA ALA A 77 -8.08 33.70 -0.36
C ALA A 77 -7.30 33.16 -1.57
N GLU A 78 -7.96 32.46 -2.48
CA GLU A 78 -7.37 31.98 -3.75
C GLU A 78 -7.09 33.13 -4.72
N ASP A 79 -7.99 34.12 -4.84
CA ASP A 79 -7.76 35.31 -5.67
C ASP A 79 -6.57 36.15 -5.16
N LEU A 80 -6.36 36.17 -3.83
CA LEU A 80 -5.18 36.74 -3.20
C LEU A 80 -3.93 35.86 -3.33
N GLY A 81 -4.05 34.65 -3.89
CA GLY A 81 -2.96 33.71 -4.11
C GLY A 81 -2.41 33.08 -2.83
N LEU A 82 -3.18 33.04 -1.74
CA LEU A 82 -2.73 32.50 -0.45
C LEU A 82 -2.42 30.99 -0.51
N ASP A 83 -3.08 30.26 -1.41
CA ASP A 83 -2.82 28.85 -1.75
C ASP A 83 -1.47 28.65 -2.46
N THR A 84 -0.91 29.72 -3.04
CA THR A 84 0.37 29.65 -3.74
C THR A 84 1.59 29.83 -2.82
N LEU A 85 1.36 30.29 -1.58
CA LEU A 85 2.39 30.55 -0.59
C LEU A 85 3.17 29.27 -0.27
N LYS A 86 4.49 29.43 -0.08
CA LYS A 86 5.37 28.30 0.25
C LYS A 86 4.94 27.58 1.52
N ALA A 87 4.59 28.33 2.57
CA ALA A 87 4.15 27.75 3.84
C ALA A 87 2.91 26.86 3.68
N PHE A 88 1.91 27.32 2.92
CA PHE A 88 0.71 26.54 2.62
C PHE A 88 1.02 25.27 1.83
N LYS A 89 1.85 25.38 0.77
CA LYS A 89 2.27 24.22 -0.04
C LYS A 89 3.03 23.19 0.79
N ASP A 90 3.92 23.63 1.67
CA ASP A 90 4.70 22.75 2.54
C ASP A 90 3.78 22.01 3.53
N GLU A 91 2.81 22.72 4.14
CA GLU A 91 1.81 22.16 5.04
C GLU A 91 0.91 21.14 4.33
N LEU A 92 0.33 21.52 3.18
CA LEU A 92 -0.51 20.64 2.37
C LEU A 92 0.24 19.38 1.92
N ALA A 93 1.52 19.51 1.54
CA ALA A 93 2.37 18.38 1.21
C ALA A 93 2.60 17.45 2.42
N GLY A 94 2.76 18.02 3.62
CA GLY A 94 2.83 17.28 4.88
C GLY A 94 1.59 16.42 5.12
N TYR A 95 0.40 17.02 5.04
CA TYR A 95 -0.87 16.30 5.20
C TYR A 95 -1.04 15.19 4.16
N ARG A 96 -0.75 15.48 2.89
CA ARG A 96 -0.80 14.47 1.81
C ARG A 96 0.12 13.29 2.11
N LYS A 97 1.34 13.53 2.59
CA LYS A 97 2.30 12.48 2.94
C LYS A 97 1.78 11.59 4.07
N GLN A 98 1.20 12.17 5.11
CA GLN A 98 0.63 11.42 6.24
C GLN A 98 -0.56 10.57 5.81
N LEU A 99 -1.48 11.14 5.03
CA LEU A 99 -2.68 10.44 4.58
C LEU A 99 -2.38 9.36 3.53
N ALA A 100 -1.30 9.51 2.75
CA ALA A 100 -0.88 8.51 1.78
C ALA A 100 -0.21 7.29 2.42
N GLN A 101 0.36 7.42 3.61
CA GLN A 101 1.17 6.38 4.24
C GLN A 101 0.47 5.02 4.35
N PRO A 102 -0.82 4.91 4.77
CA PRO A 102 -1.52 3.63 4.82
C PRO A 102 -1.70 2.97 3.44
N TYR A 103 -1.77 3.75 2.36
CA TYR A 103 -1.95 3.24 1.00
C TYR A 103 -0.65 2.75 0.35
N LEU A 104 0.51 3.04 0.96
CA LEU A 104 1.82 2.58 0.50
C LEU A 104 2.19 1.21 1.10
N ILE A 105 1.37 0.69 2.01
CA ILE A 105 1.61 -0.58 2.69
C ILE A 105 0.95 -1.71 1.90
N ASP A 106 1.73 -2.71 1.49
CA ASP A 106 1.20 -3.96 0.95
C ASP A 106 0.82 -4.89 2.10
N ASP A 107 -0.46 -4.81 2.51
CA ASP A 107 -1.01 -5.64 3.59
C ASP A 107 -0.89 -7.14 3.29
N LYS A 108 -0.96 -7.54 2.01
CA LYS A 108 -0.87 -8.96 1.63
C LYS A 108 0.55 -9.49 1.81
N MET A 109 1.56 -8.69 1.43
CA MET A 109 2.96 -9.03 1.68
C MET A 109 3.23 -9.13 3.18
N ASN A 110 2.73 -8.19 3.98
CA ASN A 110 2.90 -8.20 5.43
C ASN A 110 2.28 -9.45 6.07
N GLU A 111 1.07 -9.83 5.67
CA GLU A 111 0.41 -11.04 6.17
C GLU A 111 1.20 -12.31 5.80
N ALA A 112 1.72 -12.38 4.57
CA ALA A 112 2.54 -13.51 4.14
C ALA A 112 3.83 -13.64 4.97
N LEU A 113 4.54 -12.53 5.20
CA LEU A 113 5.75 -12.49 6.04
C LEU A 113 5.45 -12.85 7.49
N LEU A 114 4.33 -12.36 8.04
CA LEU A 114 3.90 -12.70 9.40
C LEU A 114 3.64 -14.20 9.54
N LYS A 115 2.95 -14.80 8.56
CA LYS A 115 2.67 -16.24 8.53
C LYS A 115 3.94 -17.07 8.37
N GLU A 116 4.89 -16.64 7.54
CA GLU A 116 6.20 -17.28 7.39
C GLU A 116 6.97 -17.25 8.71
N ALA A 117 7.08 -16.08 9.35
CA ALA A 117 7.76 -15.93 10.63
C ALA A 117 7.11 -16.79 11.73
N TYR A 118 5.77 -16.80 11.81
CA TYR A 118 5.04 -17.65 12.74
C TYR A 118 5.31 -19.13 12.51
N ASN A 119 5.29 -19.59 11.26
CA ASN A 119 5.56 -20.99 10.94
C ASN A 119 7.01 -21.38 11.25
N ARG A 120 7.99 -20.52 10.96
CA ARG A 120 9.40 -20.75 11.31
C ARG A 120 9.63 -20.83 12.82
N LYS A 121 8.88 -20.05 13.61
CA LYS A 121 8.98 -20.04 15.08
C LYS A 121 8.48 -21.33 15.75
N LYS A 122 7.72 -22.18 15.04
CA LYS A 122 7.18 -23.43 15.62
C LYS A 122 8.25 -24.48 15.92
N SER A 123 9.44 -24.35 15.35
CA SER A 123 10.52 -25.31 15.50
C SER A 123 11.86 -24.60 15.54
N ASP A 124 12.71 -25.00 16.48
CA ASP A 124 14.10 -24.57 16.50
C ASP A 124 14.98 -25.57 15.74
N ILE A 125 15.86 -25.05 14.89
CA ILE A 125 16.81 -25.84 14.11
C ILE A 125 18.19 -25.58 14.70
N ARG A 126 18.80 -26.63 15.26
CA ARG A 126 20.23 -26.63 15.61
C ARG A 126 21.02 -26.96 14.35
N ALA A 127 21.77 -25.99 13.85
CA ALA A 127 22.62 -26.14 12.67
C ALA A 127 24.02 -25.60 12.95
N SER A 128 25.00 -26.17 12.27
CA SER A 128 26.39 -25.68 12.24
C SER A 128 26.72 -25.26 10.81
N HIS A 129 27.60 -24.27 10.64
CA HIS A 129 28.00 -23.79 9.32
C HIS A 129 29.51 -23.64 9.19
N ILE A 130 29.97 -23.70 7.93
CA ILE A 130 31.34 -23.34 7.54
C ILE A 130 31.21 -22.24 6.51
N LEU A 131 31.75 -21.06 6.81
CA LEU A 131 31.78 -19.95 5.87
C LEU A 131 33.12 -19.94 5.13
N ILE A 132 33.09 -19.93 3.80
CA ILE A 132 34.26 -19.58 2.98
C ILE A 132 34.03 -18.20 2.42
N LYS A 133 34.77 -17.21 2.91
CA LYS A 133 34.56 -15.80 2.58
C LYS A 133 35.11 -15.50 1.19
N VAL A 134 34.34 -14.73 0.43
CA VAL A 134 34.72 -14.23 -0.89
C VAL A 134 34.40 -12.74 -0.93
N ASP A 135 35.28 -11.95 -1.54
CA ASP A 135 35.03 -10.52 -1.73
C ASP A 135 33.87 -10.30 -2.71
N ARG A 136 33.11 -9.21 -2.52
CA ARG A 136 31.99 -8.86 -3.41
C ARG A 136 32.43 -8.71 -4.87
N ASN A 137 33.67 -8.26 -5.10
CA ASN A 137 34.25 -8.01 -6.41
C ASN A 137 35.34 -9.04 -6.77
N ALA A 138 35.30 -10.23 -6.15
CA ALA A 138 36.29 -11.28 -6.38
C ALA A 138 36.39 -11.69 -7.86
N SER A 139 37.60 -12.01 -8.30
CA SER A 139 37.80 -12.50 -9.66
C SER A 139 37.15 -13.87 -9.87
N PRO A 140 36.90 -14.29 -11.12
CA PRO A 140 36.43 -15.65 -11.40
C PRO A 140 37.37 -16.74 -10.84
N GLN A 141 38.68 -16.47 -10.79
CA GLN A 141 39.67 -17.38 -10.24
C GLN A 141 39.50 -17.55 -8.72
N ASP A 142 39.28 -16.46 -7.99
CA ASP A 142 39.10 -16.49 -6.52
C ASP A 142 37.79 -17.18 -6.14
N THR A 143 36.71 -16.89 -6.88
CA THR A 143 35.41 -17.55 -6.68
C THR A 143 35.51 -19.06 -6.93
N LEU A 144 36.26 -19.47 -7.97
CA LEU A 144 36.50 -20.89 -8.26
C LEU A 144 37.34 -21.56 -7.17
N ALA A 145 38.34 -20.88 -6.64
CA ALA A 145 39.16 -21.40 -5.53
C ALA A 145 38.32 -21.61 -4.27
N ALA A 146 37.49 -20.62 -3.90
CA ALA A 146 36.57 -20.71 -2.77
C ALA A 146 35.54 -21.83 -2.94
N TYR A 147 34.95 -21.96 -4.13
CA TYR A 147 34.02 -23.05 -4.45
C TYR A 147 34.70 -24.43 -4.32
N LYS A 148 35.90 -24.60 -4.89
CA LYS A 148 36.66 -25.86 -4.77
C LYS A 148 36.98 -26.19 -3.31
N LYS A 149 37.35 -25.19 -2.50
CA LYS A 149 37.57 -25.35 -1.05
C LYS A 149 36.28 -25.83 -0.36
N ALA A 150 35.17 -25.13 -0.57
CA ALA A 150 33.87 -25.50 0.01
C ALA A 150 33.43 -26.92 -0.38
N MET A 151 33.59 -27.30 -1.65
CA MET A 151 33.24 -28.64 -2.14
C MET A 151 34.15 -29.74 -1.58
N SER A 152 35.43 -29.46 -1.38
CA SER A 152 36.37 -30.37 -0.74
C SER A 152 35.96 -30.64 0.72
N LEU A 153 35.66 -29.59 1.48
CA LEU A 153 35.19 -29.70 2.87
C LEU A 153 33.85 -30.43 2.96
N ARG A 154 32.91 -30.15 2.04
CA ARG A 154 31.66 -30.90 1.94
C ARG A 154 31.91 -32.39 1.70
N LYS A 155 32.85 -32.74 0.82
CA LYS A 155 33.19 -34.16 0.55
C LYS A 155 33.78 -34.84 1.78
N ARG A 156 34.62 -34.13 2.55
CA ARG A 156 35.19 -34.60 3.82
C ARG A 156 34.09 -34.83 4.87
N ALA A 157 33.21 -33.86 5.08
CA ALA A 157 32.06 -33.97 5.99
C ALA A 157 31.14 -35.15 5.62
N LEU A 158 30.81 -35.33 4.33
CA LEU A 158 29.97 -36.44 3.87
C LEU A 158 30.63 -37.82 4.02
N LYS A 159 31.96 -37.88 4.16
CA LYS A 159 32.70 -39.11 4.45
C LYS A 159 32.74 -39.44 5.95
N GLY A 160 32.14 -38.60 6.80
CA GLY A 160 32.07 -38.82 8.25
C GLY A 160 33.19 -38.15 9.04
N GLU A 161 33.95 -37.22 8.44
CA GLU A 161 34.85 -36.37 9.21
C GLU A 161 34.06 -35.40 10.10
N ASP A 162 34.55 -35.13 11.31
CA ASP A 162 33.85 -34.29 12.29
C ASP A 162 33.63 -32.87 11.76
N PHE A 163 32.37 -32.45 11.72
CA PHE A 163 31.99 -31.15 11.14
C PHE A 163 32.45 -29.98 12.02
N GLY A 164 32.49 -30.15 13.34
CA GLY A 164 32.94 -29.13 14.28
C GLY A 164 34.42 -28.81 14.10
N LEU A 165 35.26 -29.84 13.96
CA LEU A 165 36.69 -29.68 13.66
C LEU A 165 36.91 -29.00 12.30
N LEU A 166 36.16 -29.41 11.28
CA LEU A 166 36.21 -28.77 9.96
C LEU A 166 35.80 -27.29 10.03
N ALA A 167 34.79 -26.96 10.83
CA ALA A 167 34.35 -25.58 11.02
C ALA A 167 35.40 -24.75 11.77
N ALA A 168 35.96 -25.28 12.86
CA ALA A 168 36.96 -24.59 13.66
C ALA A 168 38.26 -24.31 12.87
N GLU A 169 38.67 -25.23 11.99
CA GLU A 169 39.89 -25.09 11.21
C GLU A 169 39.70 -24.24 9.94
N TYR A 170 38.57 -24.39 9.24
CA TYR A 170 38.43 -23.86 7.87
C TYR A 170 37.35 -22.77 7.70
N SER A 171 36.50 -22.52 8.69
CA SER A 171 35.48 -21.46 8.61
C SER A 171 36.12 -20.09 8.80
N ASP A 172 35.79 -19.17 7.88
CA ASP A 172 36.19 -17.76 7.94
C ASP A 172 35.23 -16.93 8.84
N ASP A 173 34.17 -17.55 9.38
CA ASP A 173 33.32 -16.96 10.42
C ASP A 173 33.92 -17.24 11.80
N LEU A 174 34.38 -16.18 12.48
CA LEU A 174 34.98 -16.24 13.81
C LEU A 174 34.04 -16.91 14.84
N SER A 175 32.73 -16.72 14.70
CA SER A 175 31.75 -17.28 15.62
C SER A 175 31.59 -18.81 15.52
N ALA A 176 32.11 -19.41 14.44
CA ALA A 176 32.20 -20.86 14.24
C ALA A 176 33.54 -21.44 14.76
N ARG A 177 34.53 -20.59 15.02
CA ARG A 177 35.84 -20.98 15.58
C ARG A 177 35.87 -20.88 17.10
N ASP A 178 35.16 -19.89 17.65
CA ASP A 178 35.19 -19.55 19.08
C ASP A 178 34.08 -20.23 19.91
N ARG A 179 33.22 -21.03 19.26
CA ARG A 179 32.19 -21.83 19.95
C ARG A 179 32.55 -23.30 19.84
N ASP A 180 32.71 -23.95 20.98
CA ASP A 180 32.79 -25.41 21.03
C ASP A 180 31.57 -26.00 20.35
N ALA A 181 31.79 -27.05 19.56
CA ALA A 181 30.72 -27.89 19.03
C ALA A 181 30.12 -28.65 20.21
N GLU A 182 29.31 -27.98 21.03
CA GLU A 182 28.46 -28.67 21.96
C GLU A 182 27.54 -29.53 21.10
N GLY A 183 27.63 -30.85 21.28
CA GLY A 183 26.74 -31.87 20.72
C GLY A 183 25.70 -32.24 21.74
#